data_AF-A0A9D4R4L8-F1
#
_entry.id   AF-A0A9D4R4L8-F1
#
_cell.length_a   1.000
_cell.length_b   1.000
_cell.length_c   1.000
_cell.angle_alpha   90.00
_cell.angle_beta   90.00
_cell.angle_gamma   90.00
#
_symmetry.space_group_name_H-M   'P 1'
#
loop_
_entity.id
_entity.type
_entity.pdbx_description
1 polymer ?
#
loop_
_entity_poly.entity_id
_entity_poly.type
_entity_poly.pdbx_seq_one_letter_code
_entity_poly.pdbx_strand_id
1 'polypeptide(L)'
;MEQALKRIDDFEGLILRQNRTIQGAIGTLKDIEARLDSKLSMSLTGATYNRWGRSSWPHSNNSLVYHGFAAGTVYSFSGGAADYQCLPAEP
;
A
#
# COMPACT_ATOMS: atom_id res chain seq x y z
N MET A 1 23.91 -19.29 -53.75
CA MET A 1 23.46 -17.99 -53.21
C MET A 1 22.11 -18.12 -52.52
N GLU A 2 21.13 -18.75 -53.17
CA GLU A 2 19.76 -18.97 -52.67
C GLU A 2 19.67 -19.68 -51.30
N GLN A 3 20.51 -20.69 -51.06
CA GLN A 3 20.54 -21.42 -49.78
C GLN A 3 21.03 -20.57 -48.61
N ALA A 4 21.85 -19.54 -48.87
CA ALA A 4 22.32 -18.62 -47.83
C ALA A 4 21.23 -17.64 -47.42
N LEU A 5 20.41 -17.17 -48.37
CA LEU A 5 19.27 -16.29 -48.12
C LEU A 5 18.22 -16.98 -47.25
N LYS A 6 17.86 -18.23 -47.57
CA LYS A 6 16.91 -19.01 -46.76
C LYS A 6 17.37 -19.14 -45.30
N ARG A 7 18.67 -19.35 -45.07
CA ARG A 7 19.22 -19.42 -43.70
C ARG A 7 19.09 -18.09 -42.97
N ILE A 8 19.27 -16.96 -43.65
CA ILE A 8 19.12 -15.63 -43.06
C ILE A 8 17.66 -15.43 -42.61
N ASP A 9 16.69 -15.72 -43.47
CA ASP A 9 15.26 -15.61 -43.15
C ASP A 9 14.87 -16.52 -41.96
N ASP A 10 15.41 -17.75 -41.93
CA ASP A 10 15.20 -18.68 -40.81
C ASP A 10 15.78 -18.11 -39.49
N PHE A 11 16.98 -17.50 -39.53
CA PHE A 11 17.58 -16.85 -38.36
C PHE A 11 16.79 -15.63 -37.88
N GLU A 12 16.31 -14.79 -38.79
CA GLU A 12 15.44 -13.66 -38.44
C GLU A 12 14.14 -14.13 -37.79
N GLY A 13 13.55 -15.20 -38.32
CA GLY A 13 12.38 -15.84 -37.73
C GLY A 13 12.62 -16.33 -36.29
N LEU A 14 13.80 -16.88 -36.01
CA LEU A 14 14.20 -17.30 -34.66
C LEU A 14 14.38 -16.10 -33.72
N ILE A 15 15.03 -15.03 -34.19
CA ILE A 15 15.22 -13.80 -33.41
C ILE A 15 13.88 -13.18 -33.02
N LEU A 16 12.94 -13.11 -33.96
CA LEU A 16 11.60 -12.56 -33.70
C LEU A 16 10.80 -13.40 -32.69
N ARG A 17 10.92 -14.73 -32.74
CA ARG A 17 10.29 -15.63 -31.76
C ARG A 17 10.89 -15.40 -30.37
N GLN A 18 12.22 -15.34 -30.28
CA GLN A 18 12.91 -15.12 -29.02
C GLN A 18 12.54 -13.76 -28.40
N ASN A 19 12.49 -12.69 -29.21
CA ASN A 19 12.09 -11.37 -28.75
C ASN A 19 10.67 -11.39 -28.18
N ARG A 20 9.73 -12.11 -28.83
CA ARG A 20 8.36 -12.25 -28.34
C ARG A 20 8.29 -12.95 -26.98
N THR A 21 9.07 -14.01 -26.78
CA THR A 21 9.16 -14.70 -25.48
C THR A 21 9.75 -13.80 -24.40
N ILE A 22 10.80 -13.04 -24.73
CA ILE A 22 11.41 -12.07 -23.82
C ILE A 22 10.39 -11.01 -23.39
N GLN A 23 9.63 -10.44 -24.33
CA GLN A 23 8.60 -9.45 -24.01
C GLN A 23 7.49 -10.03 -23.13
N GLY A 24 7.10 -11.29 -23.34
CA GLY A 24 6.16 -11.99 -22.47
C GLY A 24 6.68 -12.11 -21.04
N ALA A 25 7.94 -12.55 -20.87
CA ALA A 25 8.57 -12.66 -19.56
C ALA A 25 8.68 -11.29 -18.87
N ILE A 26 9.05 -10.23 -19.59
CA ILE A 26 9.10 -8.86 -19.04
C ILE A 26 7.72 -8.42 -18.53
N GLY A 27 6.64 -8.71 -19.27
CA GLY A 27 5.27 -8.43 -18.82
C GLY A 27 4.96 -9.12 -17.48
N THR A 28 5.27 -10.42 -17.38
CA THR A 28 5.05 -11.15 -16.13
C THR A 28 5.85 -10.61 -14.95
N LEU A 29 7.09 -10.14 -15.18
CA LEU A 29 7.92 -9.56 -14.12
C LEU A 29 7.34 -8.24 -13.62
N LYS A 30 6.85 -7.39 -14.53
CA LYS A 30 6.17 -6.12 -14.17
C LYS A 30 4.89 -6.37 -13.37
N ASP A 31 4.11 -7.39 -13.72
CA ASP A 31 2.92 -7.76 -12.95
C ASP A 31 3.26 -8.24 -11.54
N ILE A 32 4.36 -8.99 -11.38
CA ILE A 32 4.86 -9.41 -10.07
C ILE A 32 5.30 -8.21 -9.23
N GLU A 33 6.00 -7.25 -9.85
CA GLU A 33 6.43 -6.00 -9.20
C GLU A 33 5.22 -5.21 -8.68
N ALA A 34 4.19 -4.98 -9.51
CA ALA A 34 2.97 -4.28 -9.10
C ALA A 34 2.24 -4.99 -7.93
N ARG A 35 2.25 -6.33 -7.92
CA ARG A 35 1.69 -7.12 -6.81
C ARG A 35 2.52 -6.99 -5.53
N LEU A 36 3.84 -6.88 -5.64
CA LEU A 36 4.73 -6.66 -4.51
C LEU A 36 4.52 -5.27 -3.91
N ASP A 37 4.42 -4.23 -4.73
CA ASP A 37 4.13 -2.87 -4.28
C ASP A 37 2.80 -2.78 -3.53
N SER A 38 1.75 -3.42 -4.05
CA SER A 38 0.44 -3.51 -3.39
C SER A 38 0.52 -4.22 -2.03
N LYS A 39 1.27 -5.33 -1.94
CA LYS A 39 1.45 -6.05 -0.68
C LYS A 39 2.24 -5.22 0.33
N LEU A 40 3.25 -4.49 -0.14
CA LEU A 40 4.05 -3.61 0.71
C LEU A 40 3.20 -2.45 1.23
N SER A 41 2.38 -1.80 0.39
CA SER A 41 1.49 -0.72 0.84
C SER A 41 0.48 -1.20 1.89
N MET A 42 -0.06 -2.40 1.74
CA MET A 42 -0.97 -3.00 2.72
C MET A 42 -0.26 -3.41 4.03
N SER A 43 1.02 -3.79 3.94
CA SER A 43 1.83 -4.09 5.12
C SER A 43 2.30 -2.82 5.86
N LEU A 44 2.45 -1.69 5.17
CA LEU A 44 2.76 -0.40 5.80
C LEU A 44 1.54 0.24 6.47
N THR A 45 0.31 -0.11 6.06
CA THR A 45 -0.90 0.27 6.78
C THR A 45 -1.06 -0.64 8.01
N GLY A 46 -0.32 -0.34 9.08
CA GLY A 46 -0.52 -0.97 10.38
C GLY A 46 -1.93 -0.68 10.93
N ALA A 47 -2.42 -1.54 11.81
CA ALA A 47 -3.68 -1.31 12.51
C ALA A 47 -3.57 -0.04 13.38
N THR A 48 -4.51 0.90 13.19
CA THR A 48 -4.60 2.12 14.00
C THR A 48 -5.39 1.80 15.27
N TYR A 49 -4.78 2.01 16.44
CA TYR A 49 -5.44 1.84 17.74
C TYR A 49 -5.52 3.18 18.46
N ASN A 50 -6.74 3.59 18.83
CA ASN A 50 -6.95 4.72 19.73
C ASN A 50 -6.51 4.34 21.14
N ARG A 51 -5.54 5.05 21.73
CA ARG A 51 -5.21 4.93 23.17
C ARG A 51 -5.42 6.28 23.86
N TRP A 52 -6.20 6.28 24.93
CA TRP A 52 -6.46 7.45 25.75
C TRP A 52 -5.43 7.58 26.89
N GLY A 53 -5.12 8.81 27.30
CA GLY A 53 -4.41 9.08 28.55
C GLY A 53 -2.89 8.85 28.55
N ARG A 54 -2.23 8.70 27.40
CA ARG A 54 -0.76 8.68 27.29
C ARG A 54 -0.25 9.78 26.35
N SER A 55 0.53 10.71 26.89
CA SER A 55 1.20 11.78 26.13
C SER A 55 2.53 11.34 25.51
N SER A 56 3.13 10.25 26.01
CA SER A 56 4.44 9.75 25.55
C SER A 56 4.35 8.32 25.03
N TRP A 57 4.82 8.12 23.80
CA TRP A 57 4.92 6.81 23.16
C TRP A 57 6.34 6.25 23.29
N PRO A 58 6.52 4.94 23.59
CA PRO A 58 7.83 4.34 23.78
C PRO A 58 8.62 4.11 22.48
N HIS A 59 8.01 4.27 21.30
CA HIS A 59 8.64 4.01 20.01
C HIS A 59 8.56 5.25 19.10
N SER A 60 9.59 5.44 18.27
CA SER A 60 9.75 6.56 17.34
C SER A 60 8.82 6.52 16.12
N ASN A 61 8.13 5.39 15.87
CA ASN A 61 7.37 5.17 14.63
C ASN A 61 5.87 5.47 14.79
N ASN A 62 5.51 6.33 15.74
CA ASN A 62 4.13 6.72 16.02
C ASN A 62 3.92 8.18 15.59
N SER A 63 2.92 8.44 14.74
CA SER A 63 2.49 9.79 14.40
C SER A 63 1.25 10.18 15.22
N LEU A 64 1.30 11.35 15.86
CA LEU A 64 0.11 11.93 16.50
C LEU A 64 -0.90 12.32 15.42
N VAL A 65 -2.07 11.69 15.43
CA VAL A 65 -3.15 11.98 14.45
C VAL A 65 -4.23 12.92 15.00
N TYR A 66 -4.38 13.00 16.33
CA TYR A 66 -5.35 13.87 16.99
C TYR A 66 -4.92 14.19 18.43
N HIS A 67 -5.12 15.44 18.85
CA HIS A 67 -4.95 15.91 20.22
C HIS A 67 -6.12 16.82 20.59
N GLY A 68 -6.82 16.49 21.68
CA GLY A 68 -8.01 17.21 22.13
C GLY A 68 -8.69 16.49 23.29
N PHE A 69 -9.80 17.04 23.77
CA PHE A 69 -10.60 16.42 24.82
C PHE A 69 -11.75 15.63 24.18
N ALA A 70 -11.98 14.42 24.69
CA ALA A 70 -13.17 13.65 24.40
C ALA A 70 -14.05 13.62 25.66
N ALA A 71 -15.27 14.16 25.56
CA ALA A 71 -16.28 13.99 26.60
C ALA A 71 -16.97 12.64 26.42
N GLY A 72 -17.18 11.95 27.54
CA GLY A 72 -17.97 10.73 27.63
C GLY A 72 -19.10 10.90 28.64
N THR A 73 -20.05 9.97 28.62
CA THR A 73 -21.21 10.01 29.54
C THR A 73 -21.11 8.87 30.54
N VAL A 74 -21.55 9.11 31.78
CA VAL A 74 -21.58 8.07 32.79
C VAL A 74 -22.53 6.96 32.32
N TYR A 75 -22.15 5.70 32.52
CA TYR A 75 -22.85 4.50 32.04
C TYR A 75 -24.34 4.42 32.44
N SER A 76 -24.75 5.16 33.47
CA SER A 76 -26.11 5.22 34.00
C SER A 76 -26.99 6.30 33.39
N PHE A 77 -26.48 7.13 32.47
CA PHE A 77 -27.23 8.21 31.83
C PHE A 77 -27.33 7.99 30.31
N SER A 78 -28.55 8.12 29.78
CA SER A 78 -28.82 8.11 28.34
C SER A 78 -28.63 9.50 27.74
N GLY A 79 -28.40 9.58 26.41
CA GLY A 79 -28.19 10.84 25.70
C GLY A 79 -26.73 11.26 25.51
N GLY A 80 -25.78 10.39 25.82
CA GLY A 80 -24.37 10.61 25.56
C GLY A 80 -24.01 10.64 24.08
N ALA A 81 -23.13 11.58 23.69
CA ALA A 81 -22.60 11.62 22.34
C ALA A 81 -21.75 10.37 22.07
N ALA A 82 -22.07 9.64 21.00
CA ALA A 82 -21.23 8.56 20.48
C ALA A 82 -20.04 9.10 19.66
N ASP A 83 -20.14 10.36 19.23
CA ASP A 83 -19.18 11.02 18.37
C ASP A 83 -18.19 11.88 19.16
N TYR A 84 -16.95 11.93 18.66
CA TYR A 84 -15.93 12.82 19.19
C TYR A 84 -16.26 14.27 18.81
N GLN A 85 -16.77 15.04 19.78
CA GLN A 85 -16.96 16.48 19.61
C GLN A 85 -15.66 17.23 19.95
N CYS A 86 -15.29 18.20 19.11
CA CYS A 86 -14.16 19.09 19.38
C CYS A 86 -14.50 20.01 20.54
N LEU A 87 -13.92 19.75 21.71
CA LEU A 87 -14.05 20.62 22.87
C LEU A 87 -12.94 21.68 22.85
N PRO A 88 -13.27 22.97 23.06
CA PRO A 88 -12.27 24.01 23.20
C PRO A 88 -11.44 23.78 24.48
N ALA A 89 -10.14 24.04 24.39
CA ALA A 89 -9.22 23.88 25.52
C ALA A 89 -9.35 25.02 26.54
N GLU A 90 -9.86 26.17 26.12
CA GLU A 90 -10.15 27.33 26.96
C GLU A 90 -11.67 27.57 26.98
N PRO A 91 -12.26 27.81 28.16
CA PRO A 91 -13.69 28.06 28.32
C PRO A 91 -14.14 29.44 27.84
#